data_AF-A0A9P0JRA4-F1
#
_entry.id   AF-A0A9P0JRA4-F1
#
_cell.length_a   1.000
_cell.length_b   1.000
_cell.length_c   1.000
_cell.angle_alpha   90.00
_cell.angle_beta   90.00
_cell.angle_gamma   90.00
#
_symmetry.space_group_name_H-M   'P 1'
#
loop_
_entity.id
_entity.type
_entity.pdbx_description
1 polymer ?
#
loop_
_entity_poly.entity_id
_entity_poly.type
_entity_poly.pdbx_seq_one_letter_code
_entity_poly.pdbx_strand_id
1 'polypeptide(L)'
;MLDSNTHLIGTIRKNRKGLPKEVVDKKLKKGEVAAMENKDGITLLKWKDQRDVLVLSTKHDAEMVERSNNRIPKVVIDYNSGKKFCGSL
;
A
#
# COMPACT_ATOMS: atom_id res chain seq x y z
N MET A 1 0.79 -21.16 8.67
CA MET A 1 -0.29 -20.31 9.21
C MET A 1 -0.61 -19.20 8.21
N LEU A 2 -1.36 -19.59 7.19
CA LEU A 2 -2.11 -18.75 6.26
C LEU A 2 -3.48 -19.44 6.06
N ASP A 3 -3.99 -20.07 7.13
CA ASP A 3 -5.15 -20.99 7.11
C ASP A 3 -6.49 -20.27 7.32
N SER A 4 -6.45 -18.97 7.55
CA SER A 4 -7.60 -18.09 7.50
C SER A 4 -7.34 -17.14 6.34
N ASN A 5 -8.32 -17.00 5.44
CA ASN A 5 -8.34 -16.15 4.24
C ASN A 5 -8.27 -14.63 4.57
N THR A 6 -7.40 -14.28 5.53
CA THR A 6 -7.25 -12.99 6.19
C THR A 6 -6.03 -12.32 5.58
N HIS A 7 -6.29 -11.49 4.59
CA HIS A 7 -5.27 -10.66 4.00
C HIS A 7 -5.05 -9.40 4.84
N LEU A 8 -3.80 -9.09 5.13
CA LEU A 8 -3.44 -7.90 5.89
C LEU A 8 -3.13 -6.75 4.92
N ILE A 9 -3.80 -5.63 5.12
CA ILE A 9 -3.43 -4.34 4.53
C ILE A 9 -3.22 -3.34 5.65
N GLY A 10 -2.03 -2.77 5.74
CA GLY A 10 -1.68 -1.82 6.81
C GLY A 10 -0.87 -0.66 6.28
N THR A 11 -1.13 0.54 6.80
CA THR A 11 -0.27 1.70 6.56
C THR A 11 0.86 1.73 7.58
N ILE A 12 2.07 2.08 7.12
CA ILE A 12 3.25 2.16 7.99
C ILE A 12 3.92 3.53 7.92
N ARG A 13 4.62 3.89 8.98
CA ARG A 13 5.44 5.11 9.02
C ARG A 13 6.82 4.83 8.44
N LYS A 14 7.37 5.79 7.67
CA LYS A 14 8.71 5.71 7.06
C LYS A 14 9.86 5.41 8.04
N ASN A 15 9.73 5.81 9.31
CA ASN A 15 10.78 5.65 10.33
C ASN A 15 10.82 4.23 10.94
N ARG A 16 10.09 3.26 10.38
CA ARG A 16 10.10 1.87 10.84
C ARG A 16 11.44 1.22 10.42
N LYS A 17 12.15 0.62 11.37
CA LYS A 17 13.39 -0.12 11.08
C LYS A 17 13.11 -1.36 10.24
N GLY A 18 14.06 -1.75 9.38
CA GLY A 18 13.99 -2.98 8.58
C GLY A 18 13.22 -2.88 7.26
N LEU A 19 12.79 -1.68 6.85
CA LEU A 19 12.14 -1.51 5.55
C LEU A 19 13.16 -1.39 4.41
N PRO A 20 12.86 -1.94 3.23
CA PRO A 20 13.63 -1.74 2.00
C PRO A 20 13.78 -0.25 1.65
N LYS A 21 15.00 0.28 1.79
CA LYS A 21 15.30 1.69 1.50
C LYS A 21 15.08 2.04 0.03
N GLU A 22 15.28 1.09 -0.87
CA GLU A 22 15.05 1.24 -2.31
C GLU A 22 13.61 1.68 -2.64
N VAL A 23 12.64 1.27 -1.83
CA VAL A 23 11.24 1.69 -1.96
C VAL A 23 10.97 2.92 -1.10
N VAL A 24 11.40 2.90 0.17
CA VAL A 24 11.07 3.96 1.15
C VAL A 24 11.69 5.31 0.77
N ASP A 25 12.94 5.33 0.30
CA ASP A 25 13.69 6.55 0.01
C ASP A 25 13.51 7.01 -1.45
N LYS A 26 12.82 6.22 -2.28
CA LYS A 26 12.55 6.57 -3.68
C LYS A 26 11.77 7.88 -3.79
N LYS A 27 12.31 8.83 -4.53
CA LYS A 27 11.64 10.10 -4.84
C LYS A 27 10.63 9.85 -5.95
N LEU A 28 9.36 10.05 -5.65
CA LEU A 28 8.23 9.83 -6.56
C LEU A 28 7.56 11.17 -6.88
N LYS A 29 7.09 11.33 -8.11
CA LYS A 29 6.16 12.39 -8.51
C LYS A 29 4.74 12.02 -8.08
N LYS A 30 3.85 13.01 -7.97
CA LYS A 30 2.44 12.78 -7.65
C LYS A 30 1.83 11.80 -8.66
N GLY A 31 1.17 10.76 -8.16
CA GLY A 31 0.57 9.68 -8.93
C GLY A 31 1.50 8.51 -9.22
N GLU A 32 2.80 8.60 -8.91
CA GLU A 32 3.74 7.49 -9.10
C GLU A 32 3.70 6.51 -7.92
N VAL A 33 4.08 5.27 -8.24
CA VAL A 33 4.14 4.15 -7.30
C VAL A 33 5.48 3.43 -7.41
N ALA A 34 5.97 2.93 -6.28
CA ALA A 34 7.06 1.98 -6.22
C ALA A 34 6.64 0.84 -5.30
N ALA A 35 6.92 -0.39 -5.70
CA ALA A 35 6.59 -1.57 -4.91
C ALA A 35 7.74 -2.56 -4.92
N MET A 36 7.83 -3.34 -3.87
CA MET A 36 8.74 -4.48 -3.78
C MET A 36 8.06 -5.58 -2.99
N GLU A 37 8.12 -6.80 -3.52
CA GLU A 37 7.59 -8.00 -2.89
C GLU A 37 8.75 -8.87 -2.37
N ASN A 38 8.57 -9.45 -1.20
CA ASN A 38 9.51 -10.44 -0.67
C ASN A 38 9.12 -11.87 -1.08
N LYS A 39 9.97 -12.86 -0.79
CA LYS A 39 9.71 -14.27 -1.13
C LYS A 39 8.47 -14.87 -0.44
N ASP A 40 7.97 -14.21 0.60
CA ASP A 40 6.80 -14.65 1.37
C ASP A 40 5.49 -14.04 0.83
N GLY A 41 5.52 -13.30 -0.30
CA GLY A 41 4.35 -12.65 -0.88
C GLY A 41 3.90 -11.40 -0.14
N ILE A 42 4.79 -10.78 0.64
CA ILE A 42 4.54 -9.50 1.33
C ILE A 42 5.05 -8.37 0.45
N THR A 43 4.12 -7.54 -0.03
CA THR A 43 4.40 -6.36 -0.82
C THR A 43 4.47 -5.11 0.05
N LEU A 44 5.59 -4.39 -0.06
CA LEU A 44 5.74 -3.01 0.40
C LEU A 44 5.51 -2.06 -0.77
N LEU A 45 4.52 -1.19 -0.66
CA LEU A 45 4.17 -0.20 -1.67
C LEU A 45 4.34 1.22 -1.12
N LYS A 46 5.03 2.06 -1.88
CA LYS A 46 5.12 3.51 -1.70
C LYS A 46 4.35 4.20 -2.82
N TRP A 47 3.37 5.03 -2.46
CA TRP A 47 2.61 5.85 -3.40
C TRP A 47 2.71 7.33 -3.01
N LYS A 48 2.82 8.18 -4.02
CA LYS A 48 2.88 9.63 -3.84
C LYS A 48 1.56 10.27 -4.23
N ASP A 49 0.83 10.78 -3.25
CA ASP A 49 -0.23 11.76 -3.49
C ASP A 49 0.26 13.16 -3.04
N GLN A 50 -0.41 13.83 -2.10
CA GLN A 50 0.14 15.03 -1.45
C GLN A 50 1.32 14.69 -0.52
N ARG A 51 1.27 13.51 0.09
CA ARG A 51 2.31 12.97 0.99
C ARG A 51 2.69 11.57 0.53
N ASP A 52 3.81 11.08 1.04
CA ASP A 52 4.23 9.70 0.82
C ASP A 52 3.34 8.78 1.67
N VAL A 53 2.69 7.82 1.02
CA VAL A 53 1.91 6.76 1.65
C VAL A 53 2.68 5.46 1.51
N LEU A 54 2.94 4.79 2.63
CA LEU A 54 3.57 3.47 2.67
C LEU A 54 2.56 2.44 3.15
N VAL A 55 2.41 1.37 2.39
CA VAL A 55 1.44 0.28 2.63
C VAL A 55 2.15 -1.06 2.60
N LEU A 56 1.87 -1.91 3.58
CA LEU A 56 2.18 -3.33 3.55
C LEU A 56 0.92 -4.11 3.18
N SER A 57 1.08 -5.09 2.30
CA SER A 57 -0.01 -5.91 1.78
C SER A 57 0.45 -7.35 1.62
N THR A 58 -0.38 -8.30 2.02
CA THR A 58 -0.18 -9.74 1.78
C THR A 58 -1.16 -10.28 0.72
N LYS A 59 -1.66 -9.40 -0.16
CA LYS A 59 -2.74 -9.72 -1.11
C LYS A 59 -2.64 -9.02 -2.47
N HIS A 60 -2.08 -7.82 -2.51
CA HIS A 60 -2.24 -6.91 -3.66
C HIS A 60 -0.89 -6.64 -4.29
N ASP A 61 -0.84 -6.85 -5.60
CA ASP A 61 0.20 -6.35 -6.49
C ASP A 61 0.14 -4.81 -6.60
N ALA A 62 1.13 -4.22 -7.28
CA ALA A 62 1.23 -2.79 -7.53
C ALA A 62 0.23 -2.24 -8.57
N GLU A 63 -0.96 -2.85 -8.67
CA GLU A 63 -2.00 -2.49 -9.64
C GLU A 63 -2.53 -1.07 -9.38
N MET A 64 -2.58 -0.26 -10.44
CA MET A 64 -3.06 1.12 -10.40
C MET A 64 -4.43 1.21 -11.07
N VAL A 65 -5.35 1.91 -10.43
CA VAL A 65 -6.71 2.17 -10.92
C VAL A 65 -6.87 3.66 -11.19
N GLU A 66 -7.46 4.01 -12.33
CA GLU A 66 -7.83 5.39 -12.66
C GLU A 66 -9.21 5.72 -12.09
N ARG A 67 -9.28 6.76 -11.25
CA ARG A 67 -10.53 7.33 -10.73
C ARG A 67 -10.50 8.85 -10.85
N SER A 68 -11.45 9.42 -11.58
CA SER A 68 -11.64 10.89 -11.67
C SER A 68 -10.33 11.63 -11.98
N ASN A 69 -9.58 11.15 -12.99
CA ASN A 69 -8.28 11.65 -13.43
C ASN A 69 -7.09 11.43 -12.45
N ASN A 70 -7.28 10.72 -11.34
CA ASN A 70 -6.20 10.33 -10.43
C ASN A 70 -5.86 8.85 -10.58
N ARG A 71 -4.56 8.53 -10.57
CA ARG A 71 -4.05 7.14 -10.54
C ARG A 71 -3.83 6.74 -9.07
N ILE A 72 -4.63 5.79 -8.60
CA ILE A 72 -4.64 5.35 -7.20
C ILE A 72 -4.33 3.85 -7.15
N PRO A 73 -3.39 3.40 -6.30
CA PRO A 73 -3.13 1.98 -6.12
C PRO A 73 -4.36 1.24 -5.59
N LYS A 74 -4.67 0.08 -6.15
CA LYS A 74 -5.81 -0.76 -5.74
C LYS A 74 -5.77 -1.11 -4.25
N VAL A 75 -4.57 -1.40 -3.73
CA VAL A 75 -4.35 -1.65 -2.30
C VAL A 75 -4.82 -0.50 -1.40
N VAL A 76 -4.73 0.75 -1.85
CA VAL A 76 -5.20 1.94 -1.11
C VAL A 76 -6.72 2.04 -1.17
N ILE A 77 -7.33 1.67 -2.30
CA ILE A 77 -8.79 1.62 -2.46
C ILE A 77 -9.38 0.57 -1.51
N ASP A 78 -8.78 -0.62 -1.47
CA ASP A 78 -9.23 -1.73 -0.62
C ASP A 78 -9.04 -1.41 0.86
N TYR A 79 -7.91 -0.80 1.24
CA TYR A 79 -7.69 -0.29 2.59
C TYR A 79 -8.77 0.70 3.04
N ASN A 80 -9.10 1.68 2.20
CA ASN A 80 -10.09 2.69 2.51
C ASN A 80 -11.51 2.10 2.59
N SER A 81 -11.82 1.10 1.77
CA SER A 81 -13.09 0.38 1.81
C SER A 81 -13.26 -0.39 3.12
N GLY A 82 -12.21 -1.09 3.57
CA GLY A 82 -12.21 -1.77 4.86
C GLY A 82 -12.35 -0.82 6.06
N LYS A 83 -11.76 0.39 5.99
CA LYS A 83 -11.92 1.40 7.04
C LYS A 83 -13.34 1.96 7.16
N LYS A 84 -14.07 2.09 6.05
CA LYS A 84 -15.44 2.63 6.06
C LYS A 84 -16.40 1.75 6.86
N PHE A 85 -16.15 0.44 6.93
CA PHE A 85 -16.96 -0.49 7.72
C PHE A 85 -16.92 -0.22 9.23
N CYS A 86 -15.82 0.38 9.73
CA CYS A 86 -15.65 0.67 11.15
C CYS A 86 -16.12 2.08 11.57
N GLY A 87 -16.64 2.89 10.63
CA GLY A 87 -16.99 4.30 10.86
C GLY A 87 -18.49 4.63 10.85
N SER A 88 -19.36 3.62 10.86
CA SER A 88 -20.82 3.76 10.87
C SER A 88 -21.47 3.16 12.11
N LEU A 89 -21.03 3.60 13.29
CA LEU A 89 -21.68 3.42 14.59
C LEU A 89 -21.87 4.79 15.24
#